data_AF-A0A6C0EKX8-F1
#
_entry.id   AF-A0A6C0EKX8-F1
#
_cell.length_a   1.000
_cell.length_b   1.000
_cell.length_c   1.000
_cell.angle_alpha   90.00
_cell.angle_beta   90.00
_cell.angle_gamma   90.00
#
_symmetry.space_group_name_H-M   'P 1'
#
loop_
_entity.id
_entity.type
_entity.pdbx_description
1 polymer ?
#
loop_
_entity_poly.entity_id
_entity_poly.type
_entity_poly.pdbx_seq_one_letter_code
_entity_poly.pdbx_strand_id
1 'polypeptide(L)'
;MENSLYKKQIIMFIVMVIIGMLFNPMNILAYRMNDLYISVTLFYGGLLMASNMIWGHEIIHYLSMEHFNSNFFFIGVAFSILISILLLRRQLLINDKQWLRRMIPHHSTALTTTHKIYNKTSDPRIKDLAKEIIDTQEKEIQLMKSML
;
A
#
# COMPACT_ATOMS: atom_id res chain seq x y z
N MET A 1 33.04 -8.37 -9.03
CA MET A 1 31.76 -8.36 -9.78
C MET A 1 30.55 -8.46 -8.85
N GLU A 2 30.50 -9.42 -7.93
CA GLU A 2 29.37 -9.60 -6.98
C GLU A 2 29.05 -8.35 -6.14
N ASN A 3 30.05 -7.64 -5.62
CA ASN A 3 29.82 -6.45 -4.79
C ASN A 3 29.05 -5.32 -5.53
N SER A 4 29.19 -5.26 -6.87
CA SER A 4 28.42 -4.34 -7.71
C SER A 4 26.96 -4.79 -7.88
N LEU A 5 26.73 -6.11 -7.93
CA LEU A 5 25.39 -6.70 -8.03
C LEU A 5 24.56 -6.45 -6.75
N TYR A 6 25.13 -6.73 -5.57
CA TYR A 6 24.47 -6.47 -4.29
C TYR A 6 24.14 -4.98 -4.11
N LYS A 7 25.06 -4.08 -4.48
CA LYS A 7 24.83 -2.63 -4.43
C LYS A 7 23.64 -2.22 -5.30
N LYS A 8 23.53 -2.76 -6.52
CA LYS A 8 22.39 -2.48 -7.42
C LYS A 8 21.06 -2.99 -6.83
N GLN A 9 21.05 -4.21 -6.29
CA GLN A 9 19.86 -4.79 -5.67
C GLN A 9 19.38 -3.98 -4.46
N ILE A 10 20.30 -3.50 -3.62
CA ILE A 10 19.96 -2.63 -2.47
C ILE A 10 19.39 -1.29 -2.94
N ILE A 11 20.01 -0.64 -3.93
CA ILE A 11 19.51 0.62 -4.50
C ILE A 11 18.11 0.41 -5.06
N MET A 12 17.90 -0.64 -5.84
CA MET A 12 16.59 -0.98 -6.40
C MET A 12 15.57 -1.22 -5.30
N PHE A 13 15.91 -1.96 -4.24
CA PHE A 13 15.02 -2.19 -3.11
C PHE A 13 14.56 -0.87 -2.47
N ILE A 14 15.49 0.03 -2.16
CA ILE A 14 15.16 1.35 -1.57
C ILE A 14 14.25 2.15 -2.49
N VAL A 15 14.57 2.20 -3.79
CA VAL A 15 13.76 2.89 -4.80
C VAL A 15 12.36 2.30 -4.85
N MET A 16 12.23 0.97 -4.84
CA MET A 16 10.92 0.30 -4.89
C MET A 16 10.10 0.52 -3.62
N VAL A 17 10.72 0.66 -2.45
CA VAL A 17 9.99 1.05 -1.22
C VAL A 17 9.35 2.42 -1.42
N ILE A 18 10.11 3.40 -1.91
CA ILE A 18 9.63 4.77 -2.14
C ILE A 18 8.51 4.76 -3.19
N ILE A 19 8.72 4.09 -4.32
CA ILE A 19 7.70 3.98 -5.38
C ILE A 19 6.44 3.31 -4.84
N GLY A 20 6.57 2.21 -4.09
CA GLY A 20 5.42 1.52 -3.50
C GLY A 20 4.67 2.37 -2.48
N MET A 21 5.37 3.19 -1.72
CA MET A 21 4.74 4.14 -0.82
C MET A 21 4.01 5.25 -1.56
N LEU A 22 4.52 5.74 -2.69
CA LEU A 22 3.92 6.87 -3.41
C LEU A 22 2.77 6.43 -4.33
N PHE A 23 2.98 5.37 -5.10
CA PHE A 23 2.12 4.94 -6.22
C PHE A 23 1.29 3.69 -5.91
N ASN A 24 1.00 3.40 -4.64
CA ASN A 24 0.05 2.34 -4.32
C ASN A 24 -1.40 2.78 -4.60
N PRO A 25 -2.33 1.81 -4.79
CA PRO A 25 -3.73 2.11 -5.10
C PRO A 25 -4.43 3.03 -4.11
N MET A 26 -4.06 3.01 -2.82
CA MET A 26 -4.70 3.87 -1.81
C MET A 26 -4.39 5.35 -2.03
N ASN A 27 -3.13 5.68 -2.29
CA ASN A 27 -2.74 7.06 -2.54
C ASN A 27 -3.32 7.56 -3.87
N ILE A 28 -3.28 6.72 -4.91
CA ILE A 28 -3.79 7.08 -6.24
C ILE A 28 -5.31 7.28 -6.21
N LEU A 29 -6.04 6.51 -5.40
CA LEU A 29 -7.49 6.59 -5.31
C LEU A 29 -7.99 7.51 -4.20
N ALA A 30 -7.12 8.12 -3.39
CA ALA A 30 -7.55 9.09 -2.38
C ALA A 30 -8.33 10.23 -3.06
N TYR A 31 -9.52 10.53 -2.54
CA TYR A 31 -10.42 11.51 -3.15
C TYR A 31 -9.87 12.95 -3.09
N ARG A 32 -9.07 13.25 -2.06
CA ARG A 32 -8.42 14.55 -1.89
C ARG A 32 -6.96 14.38 -1.51
N MET A 33 -6.12 15.28 -2.02
CA MET A 33 -4.71 15.36 -1.65
C MET A 33 -4.50 15.64 -0.15
N ASN A 34 -5.39 16.43 0.47
CA ASN A 34 -5.33 16.75 1.90
C ASN A 34 -5.71 15.56 2.80
N ASP A 35 -6.13 14.43 2.24
CA ASP A 35 -6.38 13.19 2.98
C ASP A 35 -5.17 12.23 2.91
N LEU A 36 -4.10 12.61 2.19
CA LEU A 36 -2.89 11.81 2.09
C LEU A 36 -2.00 12.01 3.32
N TYR A 37 -1.72 10.90 4.02
CA TYR A 37 -0.83 10.88 5.15
C TYR A 37 0.19 9.75 5.02
N ILE A 38 1.44 10.05 5.38
CA ILE A 38 2.47 9.03 5.55
C ILE A 38 2.22 8.32 6.89
N SER A 39 2.14 7.00 6.85
CA SER A 39 1.97 6.14 8.02
C SER A 39 2.98 4.99 8.03
N VAL A 40 3.20 4.41 9.21
CA VAL A 40 4.05 3.22 9.38
C VAL A 40 3.53 2.04 8.55
N THR A 41 2.21 1.81 8.52
CA THR A 41 1.61 0.75 7.69
C THR A 41 1.84 0.99 6.20
N LEU A 42 1.82 2.24 5.74
CA LEU A 42 2.15 2.59 4.35
C LEU A 42 3.59 2.21 4.02
N PHE A 43 4.53 2.52 4.91
CA PHE A 43 5.93 2.11 4.78
C PHE A 43 6.08 0.58 4.75
N TYR A 44 5.37 -0.15 5.61
CA TYR A 44 5.34 -1.62 5.59
C TYR A 44 4.80 -2.18 4.27
N GLY A 45 3.80 -1.53 3.67
CA GLY A 45 3.32 -1.85 2.32
C GLY A 45 4.40 -1.67 1.26
N GLY A 46 5.16 -0.57 1.33
CA GLY A 46 6.32 -0.33 0.47
C GLY A 46 7.40 -1.40 0.61
N LEU A 47 7.72 -1.81 1.85
CA LEU A 47 8.65 -2.92 2.12
C LEU A 47 8.18 -4.23 1.49
N LEU A 48 6.90 -4.56 1.64
CA LEU A 48 6.34 -5.79 1.05
C LEU A 48 6.42 -5.76 -0.48
N MET A 49 6.10 -4.61 -1.10
CA MET A 49 6.20 -4.46 -2.55
C MET A 49 7.64 -4.66 -3.04
N ALA A 50 8.60 -3.99 -2.41
CA ALA A 50 10.01 -4.10 -2.77
C ALA A 50 10.52 -5.55 -2.58
N SER A 51 10.12 -6.21 -1.49
CA SER A 51 10.45 -7.62 -1.24
C SER A 51 9.86 -8.55 -2.31
N ASN A 52 8.61 -8.30 -2.73
CA ASN A 52 7.98 -9.07 -3.80
C ASN A 52 8.66 -8.90 -5.16
N MET A 53 9.21 -7.72 -5.41
CA MET A 53 9.95 -7.48 -6.64
C MET A 53 11.29 -8.20 -6.67
N ILE A 54 11.97 -8.40 -5.53
CA ILE A 54 13.24 -9.15 -5.49
C ILE A 54 13.02 -10.58 -5.99
N TRP A 55 12.12 -11.34 -5.36
CA TRP A 55 11.93 -12.74 -5.74
C TRP A 55 11.18 -12.88 -7.07
N GLY A 56 10.27 -11.96 -7.39
CA GLY A 56 9.58 -11.94 -8.69
C GLY A 56 10.54 -11.66 -9.85
N HIS A 57 11.51 -10.76 -9.66
CA HIS A 57 12.57 -10.50 -10.63
C HIS A 57 13.39 -11.76 -10.93
N GLU A 58 13.76 -12.54 -9.91
CA GLU A 58 14.52 -13.79 -10.11
C GLU A 58 13.74 -14.84 -10.93
N ILE A 59 12.42 -14.90 -10.79
CA ILE A 59 11.58 -15.76 -11.64
C ILE A 59 11.65 -15.30 -13.10
N ILE A 60 11.46 -14.00 -13.36
CA ILE A 60 11.49 -13.46 -14.73
C ILE A 60 12.88 -13.62 -15.35
N HIS A 61 13.94 -13.39 -14.56
CA HIS A 61 15.31 -13.59 -15.01
C HIS A 61 15.60 -15.05 -15.37
N TYR A 62 15.10 -16.00 -14.58
CA TYR A 62 15.18 -17.43 -14.92
C TYR A 62 14.44 -17.77 -16.22
N LEU A 63 13.22 -17.24 -16.40
CA LEU A 63 12.43 -17.50 -17.61
C LEU A 63 13.01 -16.88 -18.88
N SER A 64 13.79 -15.80 -18.76
CA SER A 64 14.32 -15.03 -19.90
C SER A 64 15.78 -15.31 -20.22
N MET A 65 16.59 -15.64 -19.21
CA MET A 65 18.05 -15.79 -19.33
C MET A 65 18.55 -17.15 -18.83
N GLU A 66 17.66 -18.06 -18.41
CA GLU A 66 17.98 -19.39 -17.85
C GLU A 66 18.91 -19.37 -16.62
N HIS A 67 19.13 -18.19 -16.04
CA HIS A 67 19.94 -17.98 -14.86
C HIS A 67 19.04 -17.66 -13.65
N PHE A 68 19.22 -18.41 -12.56
CA PHE A 68 18.43 -18.25 -11.34
C PHE A 68 19.32 -18.07 -10.13
N ASN A 69 19.11 -16.99 -9.36
CA ASN A 69 19.78 -16.82 -8.08
C ASN A 69 18.87 -17.26 -6.93
N SER A 70 19.03 -18.53 -6.51
CA SER A 70 18.27 -19.13 -5.42
C SER A 70 18.36 -18.35 -4.11
N ASN A 71 19.51 -17.73 -3.81
CA ASN A 71 19.71 -17.02 -2.55
C ASN A 71 18.78 -15.80 -2.48
N PHE A 72 18.76 -14.95 -3.51
CA PHE A 72 17.88 -13.78 -3.54
C PHE A 72 16.40 -14.17 -3.57
N PHE A 73 16.07 -15.24 -4.28
CA PHE A 73 14.71 -15.77 -4.30
C PHE A 73 14.22 -16.16 -2.90
N PHE A 74 14.92 -17.05 -2.21
CA PHE A 74 14.49 -17.53 -0.89
C PHE A 74 14.55 -16.43 0.18
N ILE A 75 15.55 -15.54 0.14
CA ILE A 75 15.61 -14.38 1.03
C ILE A 75 14.40 -13.47 0.79
N GLY A 76 14.07 -13.16 -0.47
CA GLY A 76 12.92 -12.31 -0.81
C GLY A 76 11.59 -12.93 -0.36
N VAL A 77 11.40 -14.23 -0.58
CA VAL A 77 10.17 -14.94 -0.13
C VAL A 77 10.05 -14.93 1.39
N ALA A 78 11.12 -15.30 2.11
CA ALA A 78 11.13 -15.31 3.57
C ALA A 78 10.87 -13.90 4.14
N PHE A 79 11.48 -12.88 3.55
CA PHE A 79 11.29 -11.50 3.96
C PHE A 79 9.87 -10.99 3.70
N SER A 80 9.27 -11.33 2.55
CA SER A 80 7.86 -11.01 2.26
C SER A 80 6.91 -11.65 3.27
N ILE A 81 7.13 -12.91 3.65
CA ILE A 81 6.34 -13.61 4.67
C ILE A 81 6.50 -12.92 6.02
N LEU A 82 7.74 -12.60 6.42
CA LEU A 82 8.03 -11.93 7.69
C LEU A 82 7.35 -10.57 7.80
N ILE A 83 7.50 -9.71 6.77
CA ILE A 83 6.84 -8.39 6.71
C ILE A 83 5.32 -8.56 6.78
N SER A 84 4.78 -9.51 6.02
CA SER A 84 3.33 -9.75 5.99
C SER A 84 2.78 -10.16 7.35
N ILE A 85 3.41 -11.13 8.02
CA ILE A 85 2.90 -11.66 9.29
C ILE A 85 3.20 -10.71 10.45
N LEU A 86 4.42 -10.21 10.56
CA LEU A 86 4.82 -9.39 11.71
C LEU A 86 4.39 -7.94 11.55
N LEU A 87 4.76 -7.29 10.45
CA LEU A 87 4.55 -5.85 10.32
C LEU A 87 3.10 -5.51 9.91
N LEU A 88 2.58 -6.20 8.88
CA LEU A 88 1.26 -5.90 8.34
C LEU A 88 0.11 -6.60 9.08
N ARG A 89 0.25 -7.86 9.50
CA ARG A 89 -0.85 -8.57 10.19
C ARG A 89 -0.87 -8.29 11.69
N ARG A 90 0.28 -8.31 12.38
CA ARG A 90 0.34 -7.99 13.83
C ARG A 90 0.38 -6.49 14.13
N GLN A 91 0.52 -5.64 13.11
CA GLN A 91 0.55 -4.18 13.26
C GLN A 91 1.64 -3.70 14.25
N LEU A 92 2.84 -4.31 14.20
CA LEU A 92 3.93 -3.96 15.12
C LEU A 92 4.33 -2.48 15.00
N LEU A 93 4.57 -1.83 16.14
CA LEU A 93 4.98 -0.42 16.27
C LEU A 93 3.97 0.61 15.72
N ILE A 94 2.71 0.20 15.54
CA ILE A 94 1.64 1.11 15.12
C ILE A 94 0.93 1.61 16.38
N ASN A 95 1.01 2.91 16.62
CA ASN A 95 0.29 3.61 17.68
C ASN A 95 -0.96 4.33 17.11
N ASP A 96 -1.76 4.92 17.99
CA ASP A 96 -3.02 5.59 17.65
C ASP A 96 -2.84 6.64 16.54
N LYS A 97 -1.79 7.47 16.62
CA LYS A 97 -1.51 8.49 15.60
C LYS A 97 -1.19 7.86 14.24
N GLN A 98 -0.43 6.77 14.21
CA GLN A 98 -0.13 6.04 12.98
C GLN A 98 -1.36 5.35 12.40
N TRP A 99 -2.23 4.83 13.27
CA TRP A 99 -3.51 4.26 12.87
C TRP A 99 -4.43 5.31 12.24
N LEU A 100 -4.59 6.48 12.86
CA LEU A 100 -5.35 7.61 12.31
C LEU A 100 -4.81 8.05 10.95
N ARG A 101 -3.49 8.24 10.83
CA ARG A 101 -2.82 8.57 9.56
C ARG A 101 -3.05 7.52 8.48
N ARG A 102 -3.22 6.25 8.84
CA ARG A 102 -3.51 5.17 7.88
C ARG A 102 -4.98 5.08 7.50
N MET A 103 -5.88 5.45 8.40
CA MET A 103 -7.33 5.36 8.20
C MET A 103 -7.89 6.53 7.39
N ILE A 104 -7.36 7.75 7.52
CA ILE A 104 -7.83 8.90 6.72
C ILE A 104 -7.75 8.64 5.20
N PRO A 105 -6.59 8.27 4.61
CA PRO A 105 -6.50 7.99 3.17
C PRO A 105 -7.28 6.73 2.76
N HIS A 106 -7.43 5.76 3.68
CA HIS A 106 -8.27 4.58 3.45
C HIS A 106 -9.74 4.94 3.23
N HIS A 107 -10.29 5.81 4.09
CA HIS A 107 -11.66 6.29 3.97
C HIS A 107 -11.81 7.15 2.71
N SER A 108 -10.82 8.02 2.45
CA SER A 108 -10.80 8.87 1.26
C SER A 108 -10.80 8.08 -0.05
N THR A 109 -10.22 6.88 -0.07
CA THR A 109 -10.24 5.99 -1.25
C THR A 109 -11.67 5.58 -1.64
N ALA A 110 -12.53 5.30 -0.66
CA ALA A 110 -13.92 4.92 -0.92
C ALA A 110 -14.71 6.06 -1.55
N LEU A 111 -14.50 7.30 -1.13
CA LEU A 111 -15.21 8.47 -1.65
C LEU A 111 -15.05 8.62 -3.18
N THR A 112 -13.86 8.35 -3.71
CA THR A 112 -13.57 8.45 -5.16
C THR A 112 -14.49 7.59 -6.03
N THR A 113 -14.74 6.34 -5.63
CA THR A 113 -15.58 5.41 -6.38
C THR A 113 -17.05 5.53 -6.00
N THR A 114 -17.33 5.82 -4.73
CA THR A 114 -18.70 5.97 -4.22
C THR A 114 -19.41 7.19 -4.81
N HIS A 115 -18.75 8.35 -4.93
CA HIS A 115 -19.34 9.50 -5.62
C HIS A 115 -19.67 9.20 -7.09
N LYS A 116 -18.83 8.43 -7.78
CA LYS A 116 -19.06 8.05 -9.18
C LYS A 116 -20.28 7.13 -9.32
N ILE A 117 -20.40 6.11 -8.47
CA ILE A 117 -21.57 5.21 -8.54
C ILE A 117 -22.86 5.90 -8.11
N TYR A 118 -22.82 6.79 -7.10
CA TYR A 118 -23.98 7.60 -6.69
C TYR A 118 -24.57 8.42 -7.84
N ASN A 119 -23.71 9.00 -8.69
CA ASN A 119 -24.12 9.79 -9.85
C ASN A 119 -24.52 8.96 -11.08
N LYS A 120 -24.08 7.71 -11.17
CA LYS A 120 -24.27 6.85 -12.34
C LYS A 120 -25.44 5.87 -12.20
N THR A 121 -25.71 5.39 -10.98
CA THR A 121 -26.68 4.33 -10.76
C THR A 121 -28.12 4.81 -10.88
N SER A 122 -28.98 3.94 -11.40
CA SER A 122 -30.45 4.11 -11.37
C SER A 122 -31.13 3.21 -10.33
N ASP A 123 -30.40 2.28 -9.69
CA ASP A 123 -30.96 1.47 -8.58
C ASP A 123 -31.05 2.34 -7.32
N PRO A 124 -32.25 2.61 -6.77
CA PRO A 124 -32.43 3.45 -5.59
C PRO A 124 -31.68 2.92 -4.37
N ARG A 125 -31.62 1.59 -4.18
CA ARG A 125 -30.95 0.98 -3.00
C ARG A 125 -29.45 1.23 -3.03
N ILE A 126 -28.84 1.13 -4.22
CA ILE A 126 -27.42 1.43 -4.40
C ILE A 126 -27.15 2.92 -4.21
N LYS A 127 -28.07 3.77 -4.65
CA LYS A 127 -27.94 5.23 -4.48
C LYS A 127 -28.01 5.64 -3.02
N ASP A 128 -28.93 5.07 -2.26
CA ASP A 128 -29.08 5.33 -0.83
C ASP A 128 -27.84 4.84 -0.05
N LEU A 129 -27.37 3.62 -0.33
CA LEU A 129 -26.13 3.10 0.26
C LEU A 129 -24.92 3.97 -0.07
N ALA A 130 -24.78 4.41 -1.33
CA ALA A 130 -23.66 5.26 -1.74
C ALA A 130 -23.69 6.61 -1.01
N LYS A 131 -24.87 7.20 -0.82
CA LYS A 131 -25.03 8.43 -0.04
C LYS A 131 -24.63 8.23 1.42
N GLU A 132 -25.08 7.14 2.05
CA GLU A 132 -24.74 6.82 3.44
C GLU A 132 -23.22 6.64 3.63
N ILE A 133 -22.57 5.93 2.71
CA ILE A 133 -21.10 5.75 2.72
C ILE A 133 -20.41 7.11 2.59
N ILE A 134 -20.83 7.98 1.66
CA ILE A 134 -20.24 9.32 1.50
C ILE A 134 -20.35 10.11 2.81
N ASP A 135 -21.57 10.23 3.34
CA ASP A 135 -21.85 11.06 4.52
C ASP A 135 -21.09 10.56 5.76
N THR A 136 -20.99 9.23 5.93
CA THR A 136 -20.31 8.61 7.08
C THR A 136 -18.79 8.76 6.96
N GLN A 137 -18.22 8.41 5.81
CA GLN A 137 -16.77 8.45 5.60
C GLN A 137 -16.23 9.90 5.66
N GLU A 138 -16.99 10.88 5.20
CA GLU A 138 -16.62 12.31 5.34
C GLU A 138 -16.56 12.73 6.81
N LYS A 139 -17.57 12.36 7.62
CA LYS A 139 -17.59 12.68 9.05
C LYS A 139 -16.43 12.01 9.79
N GLU A 140 -16.15 10.74 9.48
CA GLU A 140 -15.05 9.99 10.08
C GLU A 140 -13.69 10.59 9.71
N ILE A 141 -13.50 11.03 8.46
CA ILE A 141 -12.28 11.74 8.04
C ILE A 141 -12.07 13.01 8.87
N GLN A 142 -13.11 13.84 9.05
CA GLN A 142 -12.98 15.07 9.84
C GLN A 142 -12.69 14.78 11.31
N LEU A 143 -13.34 13.76 11.88
CA LEU A 143 -13.11 13.33 13.25
C LEU A 143 -11.67 12.83 13.45
N MET A 144 -11.17 11.99 12.54
CA MET A 144 -9.80 11.50 12.63
C MET A 144 -8.78 12.63 12.47
N LYS A 145 -9.05 13.62 11.61
CA LYS A 145 -8.19 14.79 11.44
C LYS A 145 -8.15 15.67 12.70
N SER A 146 -9.24 15.78 13.45
CA SER A 146 -9.25 16.57 14.70
C SER A 146 -8.50 15.88 15.85
N MET A 147 -8.22 14.58 15.74
CA MET A 147 -7.44 13.79 16.70
C MET A 147 -5.93 13.73 16.38
N LEU A 148 -5.47 14.33 15.27
CA LEU A 148 -4.07 14.29 14.80
C LEU A 148 -3.23 15.49 15.23
#